data_AF-A0A6C1N9R9-F1
#
_entry.id   AF-A0A6C1N9R9-F1
#
_cell.length_a   1.000
_cell.length_b   1.000
_cell.length_c   1.000
_cell.angle_alpha   90.00
_cell.angle_beta   90.00
_cell.angle_gamma   90.00
#
_symmetry.space_group_name_H-M   'P 1'
#
loop_
_entity.id
_entity.type
_entity.pdbx_description
1 polymer ?
#
loop_
_entity_poly.entity_id
_entity_poly.type
_entity_poly.pdbx_seq_one_letter_code
_entity_poly.pdbx_strand_id
1 'polypeptide(L)'
;MTFAVETDYPERTDGAAAGGIGAVFRCARNAQSLSGDALAQATGLSRRTIIKIEQGDDSVAFGSYRAVARVLGVDWLLDVFCGTAREECAHSPQYYLSGTTALSLPPEDGRPPALWYSSSLGNPKSWRIAGKHLTHTGHLIGVVDLWDATTAIARYGVTVPRLWVASPERAVFDLLIDHCEIKGKTVPNVQASDVDDVVSLSRVAQWVDMCEPFLSQKGIASIREWIEGGDW
;
A
#
# COMPACT_ATOMS: atom_id res chain seq x y z
N MET A 1 -37.93 8.13 22.85
CA MET A 1 -37.11 8.46 24.03
C MET A 1 -36.31 7.22 24.40
N THR A 2 -35.13 7.05 23.81
CA THR A 2 -34.10 6.10 24.27
C THR A 2 -32.75 6.66 23.87
N PHE A 3 -31.90 6.81 24.88
CA PHE A 3 -30.63 7.51 24.92
C PHE A 3 -29.53 6.72 24.20
N ALA A 4 -28.69 7.40 23.42
CA ALA A 4 -27.36 6.92 23.08
C ALA A 4 -26.37 7.54 24.07
N VAL A 5 -25.70 6.67 24.82
CA VAL A 5 -24.68 7.01 25.82
C VAL A 5 -23.38 7.35 25.09
N GLU A 6 -22.87 8.57 25.31
CA GLU A 6 -21.50 8.97 25.01
C GLU A 6 -20.53 8.12 25.84
N THR A 7 -19.56 7.49 25.18
CA THR A 7 -18.36 6.98 25.84
C THR A 7 -17.16 7.77 25.35
N ASP A 8 -16.64 8.59 26.26
CA ASP A 8 -15.35 9.29 26.19
C ASP A 8 -14.22 8.32 25.81
N TYR A 9 -13.44 8.71 24.80
CA TYR A 9 -12.11 8.13 24.57
C TYR A 9 -11.08 9.08 25.17
N PRO A 10 -10.14 8.59 26.00
CA PRO A 10 -9.12 9.46 26.57
C PRO A 10 -8.21 9.99 25.44
N GLU A 11 -8.03 11.31 25.43
CA GLU A 11 -7.06 12.01 24.59
C GLU A 11 -5.68 11.34 24.73
N ARG A 12 -5.15 10.83 23.62
CA ARG A 12 -3.76 10.38 23.57
C ARG A 12 -2.92 11.54 23.03
N THR A 13 -2.29 12.24 23.97
CA THR A 13 -1.34 13.33 23.76
C THR A 13 -0.22 12.95 22.78
N ASP A 14 -0.01 13.84 21.81
CA ASP A 14 1.14 13.86 20.91
C ASP A 14 2.49 13.99 21.63
N GLY A 15 3.53 13.33 21.09
CA GLY A 15 4.91 13.46 21.53
C GLY A 15 5.88 12.66 20.64
N ALA A 16 6.55 13.35 19.70
CA ALA A 16 7.28 12.84 18.54
C ALA A 16 8.58 12.04 18.78
N ALA A 17 8.84 11.02 17.92
CA ALA A 17 9.94 11.00 16.92
C ALA A 17 10.20 9.58 16.34
N ALA A 18 10.21 9.48 15.00
CA ALA A 18 10.70 8.38 14.15
C ALA A 18 9.90 7.05 14.11
N GLY A 19 8.67 7.11 13.59
CA GLY A 19 7.83 5.94 13.28
C GLY A 19 8.30 5.14 12.05
N GLY A 20 9.51 4.59 12.10
CA GLY A 20 10.04 3.66 11.10
C GLY A 20 9.94 2.20 11.57
N ILE A 21 9.98 1.25 10.63
CA ILE A 21 9.89 -0.20 10.91
C ILE A 21 10.89 -0.67 11.99
N GLY A 22 12.10 -0.09 12.03
CA GLY A 22 13.11 -0.39 13.05
C GLY A 22 12.71 0.00 14.48
N ALA A 23 12.01 1.12 14.64
CA ALA A 23 11.50 1.54 15.95
C ALA A 23 10.46 0.55 16.49
N VAL A 24 9.64 -0.01 15.60
CA VAL A 24 8.64 -1.03 15.98
C VAL A 24 9.31 -2.32 16.45
N PHE A 25 10.37 -2.78 15.76
CA PHE A 25 11.18 -3.92 16.23
C PHE A 25 11.82 -3.68 17.60
N ARG A 26 12.34 -2.47 17.84
CA ARG A 26 12.91 -2.08 19.14
C ARG A 26 11.85 -2.08 20.24
N CYS A 27 10.67 -1.52 19.98
CA CYS A 27 9.55 -1.52 20.91
C CYS A 27 9.08 -2.94 21.22
N ALA A 28 8.93 -3.80 20.21
CA ALA A 28 8.52 -5.19 20.37
C ALA A 28 9.53 -6.00 21.20
N ARG A 29 10.84 -5.82 20.96
CA ARG A 29 11.89 -6.43 21.78
C ARG A 29 11.79 -5.99 23.24
N ASN A 30 11.65 -4.69 23.48
CA ASN A 30 11.55 -4.14 24.84
C ASN A 30 10.30 -4.61 25.57
N ALA A 31 9.16 -4.75 24.87
CA ALA A 31 7.92 -5.28 25.44
C ALA A 31 8.05 -6.72 25.96
N GLN A 32 8.97 -7.51 25.38
CA GLN A 32 9.29 -8.87 25.83
C GLN A 32 10.48 -8.92 26.82
N SER A 33 10.97 -7.78 27.28
CA SER A 33 12.14 -7.66 28.16
C SER A 33 13.42 -8.34 27.61
N LEU A 34 13.52 -8.49 26.29
CA LEU A 34 14.68 -9.09 25.64
C LEU A 34 15.79 -8.06 25.47
N SER A 35 17.02 -8.42 25.84
CA SER A 35 18.19 -7.60 25.53
C SER A 35 18.58 -7.74 24.05
N GLY A 36 19.34 -6.77 23.52
CA GLY A 36 19.87 -6.87 22.16
C GLY A 36 20.77 -8.09 21.95
N ASP A 37 21.46 -8.57 22.99
CA ASP A 37 22.27 -9.80 22.92
C ASP A 37 21.40 -11.05 22.92
N ALA A 38 20.34 -11.07 23.72
CA ALA A 38 19.40 -12.19 23.74
C ALA A 38 18.70 -12.35 22.38
N LEU A 39 18.32 -11.24 21.75
CA LEU A 39 17.72 -11.28 20.40
C LEU A 39 18.74 -11.69 19.32
N ALA A 40 19.99 -11.23 19.43
CA ALA A 40 21.07 -11.64 18.52
C ALA A 40 21.31 -13.16 18.59
N GLN A 41 21.36 -13.73 19.80
CA GLN A 41 21.50 -15.17 20.00
C GLN A 41 20.29 -15.94 19.46
N ALA A 42 19.07 -15.49 19.75
CA ALA A 42 17.85 -16.16 19.31
C ALA A 42 17.66 -16.15 17.78
N THR A 43 18.22 -15.16 17.08
CA THR A 43 18.11 -15.02 15.61
C THR A 43 19.33 -15.55 14.85
N GLY A 44 20.42 -15.87 15.55
CA GLY A 44 21.71 -16.20 14.93
C GLY A 44 22.40 -15.03 14.23
N LEU A 45 21.96 -13.79 14.48
CA LEU A 45 22.50 -12.57 13.88
C LEU A 45 23.50 -11.88 14.81
N SER A 46 24.38 -11.05 14.25
CA SER A 46 25.29 -10.23 15.08
C SER A 46 24.54 -9.13 15.82
N ARG A 47 25.02 -8.72 17.02
CA ARG A 47 24.47 -7.56 17.77
C ARG A 47 24.47 -6.28 16.92
N ARG A 48 25.48 -6.09 16.06
CA ARG A 48 25.55 -4.97 15.11
C ARG A 48 24.42 -5.01 14.09
N THR A 49 24.05 -6.19 13.60
CA THR A 49 22.91 -6.39 12.68
C THR A 49 21.59 -6.06 13.37
N ILE A 50 21.41 -6.46 14.64
CA ILE A 50 20.22 -6.11 15.42
C ILE A 50 20.10 -4.59 15.58
N ILE A 51 21.19 -3.90 15.92
CA ILE A 51 21.20 -2.43 16.03
C ILE A 51 20.80 -1.76 14.71
N LYS A 52 21.37 -2.22 13.59
CA LYS A 52 21.02 -1.72 12.24
C LYS A 52 19.55 -1.95 11.90
N ILE A 53 19.00 -3.13 12.22
CA ILE A 53 17.58 -3.44 12.03
C ILE A 53 16.70 -2.50 12.85
N GLU A 54 17.03 -2.28 14.12
CA GLU A 54 16.27 -1.36 14.98
C GLU A 54 16.42 0.12 14.59
N GLN A 55 17.44 0.45 13.81
CA GLN A 55 17.62 1.77 13.19
C GLN A 55 16.89 1.88 11.84
N GLY A 56 16.39 0.77 11.29
CA GLY A 56 15.77 0.74 9.96
C GLY A 56 16.77 0.91 8.82
N ASP A 57 18.00 0.39 8.98
CA ASP A 57 19.06 0.50 7.99
C ASP A 57 18.76 -0.35 6.73
N ASP A 58 18.71 0.31 5.57
CA ASP A 58 18.39 -0.27 4.26
C ASP A 58 19.48 -1.20 3.71
N SER A 59 20.69 -1.19 4.30
CA SER A 59 21.78 -2.10 3.93
C SER A 59 21.61 -3.52 4.46
N VAL A 60 20.65 -3.75 5.38
CA VAL A 60 20.40 -5.07 5.96
C VAL A 60 19.47 -5.90 5.06
N ALA A 61 19.89 -7.12 4.73
CA ALA A 61 19.09 -8.03 3.93
C ALA A 61 17.73 -8.33 4.58
N PHE A 62 16.66 -8.36 3.76
CA PHE A 62 15.29 -8.59 4.23
C PHE A 62 15.11 -9.92 5.00
N GLY A 63 15.88 -10.95 4.65
CA GLY A 63 15.88 -12.22 5.40
C GLY A 63 16.24 -12.05 6.89
N SER A 64 17.10 -11.08 7.22
CA SER A 64 17.47 -10.75 8.59
C SER A 64 16.36 -10.02 9.34
N TYR A 65 15.60 -9.13 8.66
CA TYR A 65 14.40 -8.51 9.22
C TYR A 65 13.32 -9.56 9.52
N ARG A 66 13.13 -10.54 8.63
CA ARG A 66 12.17 -11.63 8.83
C ARG A 66 12.54 -12.56 9.98
N ALA A 67 13.84 -12.86 10.14
CA ALA A 67 14.32 -13.66 11.26
C ALA A 67 14.03 -12.98 12.61
N VAL A 68 14.26 -11.68 12.70
CA VAL A 68 13.94 -10.88 13.89
C VAL A 68 12.44 -10.81 14.15
N ALA A 69 11.62 -10.58 13.12
CA ALA A 69 10.17 -10.50 13.26
C ALA A 69 9.55 -11.79 13.80
N ARG A 70 10.03 -12.94 13.33
CA ARG A 70 9.57 -14.25 13.80
C ARG A 70 9.89 -14.48 15.27
N VAL A 71 11.10 -14.12 15.72
CA VAL A 71 11.49 -14.27 17.14
C VAL A 71 10.69 -13.34 18.04
N LEU A 72 10.36 -12.15 17.55
CA LEU A 72 9.60 -11.15 18.30
C LEU A 72 8.07 -11.32 18.19
N GLY A 73 7.57 -12.31 17.43
CA GLY A 73 6.12 -12.50 17.23
C GLY A 73 5.42 -11.29 16.61
N VAL A 74 6.17 -10.50 15.83
CA VAL A 74 5.66 -9.36 15.05
C VAL A 74 5.81 -9.63 13.55
N ASP A 75 5.81 -10.91 13.18
CA ASP A 75 5.71 -11.37 11.81
C ASP A 75 4.50 -10.77 11.08
N TRP A 76 3.42 -10.45 11.81
CA TRP A 76 2.27 -9.69 11.29
C TRP A 76 2.61 -8.30 10.74
N LEU A 77 3.67 -7.66 11.22
CA LEU A 77 4.15 -6.41 10.67
C LEU A 77 4.73 -6.62 9.26
N LEU A 78 5.22 -7.82 9.01
CA LEU A 78 5.62 -8.30 7.70
C LEU A 78 4.49 -9.07 6.99
N ASP A 79 3.31 -9.26 7.60
CA ASP A 79 2.14 -9.90 6.97
C ASP A 79 1.45 -9.03 5.92
N VAL A 80 1.76 -7.73 5.88
CA VAL A 80 1.56 -6.90 4.66
C VAL A 80 2.23 -7.54 3.44
N PHE A 81 3.27 -8.35 3.65
CA PHE A 81 3.94 -9.17 2.64
C PHE A 81 3.59 -10.67 2.74
N CYS A 82 2.77 -11.12 3.71
CA CYS A 82 2.54 -12.54 4.07
C CYS A 82 1.07 -12.98 4.33
N GLY A 83 -0.01 -12.28 3.99
CA GLY A 83 -1.34 -12.61 4.57
C GLY A 83 -2.44 -13.27 3.71
N THR A 84 -2.47 -14.59 3.46
CA THR A 84 -3.75 -15.36 3.41
C THR A 84 -3.79 -16.31 4.61
N ALA A 85 -5.03 -16.56 5.03
CA ALA A 85 -5.49 -17.64 5.89
C ALA A 85 -5.62 -17.31 7.38
N ARG A 86 -6.59 -16.46 7.71
CA ARG A 86 -7.85 -16.91 8.36
C ARG A 86 -8.78 -15.74 8.66
N GLU A 87 -10.07 -16.06 8.55
CA GLU A 87 -11.23 -15.39 9.13
C GLU A 87 -11.64 -14.02 8.54
N GLU A 88 -12.82 -14.05 7.93
CA GLU A 88 -13.74 -12.97 7.62
C GLU A 88 -13.48 -11.67 8.41
N CYS A 89 -13.06 -10.61 7.72
CA CYS A 89 -12.96 -9.30 8.36
C CYS A 89 -13.33 -8.19 7.39
N ALA A 90 -14.43 -7.51 7.69
CA ALA A 90 -14.98 -6.35 7.01
C ALA A 90 -14.11 -5.09 7.18
N HIS A 91 -12.81 -5.21 6.88
CA HIS A 91 -11.86 -4.11 6.93
C HIS A 91 -11.15 -4.01 5.58
N SER A 92 -11.20 -2.81 4.99
CA SER A 92 -10.47 -2.50 3.75
C SER A 92 -8.99 -2.81 3.93
N PRO A 93 -8.31 -3.44 2.95
CA PRO A 93 -6.90 -3.76 3.09
C PRO A 93 -6.11 -2.46 3.31
N GLN A 94 -5.34 -2.40 4.39
CA GLN A 94 -4.54 -1.21 4.73
C GLN A 94 -3.47 -0.89 3.68
N TYR A 95 -3.09 -1.89 2.88
CA TYR A 95 -2.18 -1.76 1.75
C TYR A 95 -2.66 -2.65 0.61
N TYR A 96 -2.50 -2.17 -0.61
CA TYR A 96 -2.79 -2.93 -1.82
C TYR A 96 -1.90 -2.42 -2.97
N LEU A 97 -1.63 -3.25 -3.98
CA LEU A 97 -0.89 -2.78 -5.15
C LEU A 97 -1.78 -1.85 -5.97
N SER A 98 -1.21 -0.74 -6.40
CA SER A 98 -1.93 0.28 -7.14
C SER A 98 -1.01 1.00 -8.12
N GLY A 99 -1.51 2.02 -8.81
CA GLY A 99 -0.82 2.77 -9.85
C GLY A 99 -0.16 1.89 -10.90
N THR A 100 1.06 2.25 -11.33
CA THR A 100 1.72 1.59 -12.47
C THR A 100 1.95 0.09 -12.29
N THR A 101 2.09 -0.39 -11.05
CA THR A 101 2.23 -1.83 -10.78
C THR A 101 0.92 -2.58 -11.00
N ALA A 102 -0.20 -2.04 -10.53
CA ALA A 102 -1.51 -2.62 -10.79
C ALA A 102 -1.86 -2.55 -12.29
N LEU A 103 -1.54 -1.42 -12.95
CA LEU A 103 -1.73 -1.26 -14.40
C LEU A 103 -0.91 -2.25 -15.24
N SER A 104 0.22 -2.71 -14.72
CA SER A 104 1.06 -3.69 -15.42
C SER A 104 0.59 -5.13 -15.24
N LEU A 105 -0.32 -5.39 -14.29
CA LEU A 105 -0.83 -6.72 -13.99
C LEU A 105 -2.11 -6.99 -14.80
N PRO A 106 -2.23 -8.14 -15.48
CA PRO A 106 -3.48 -8.50 -16.14
C PRO A 106 -4.61 -8.60 -15.10
N PRO A 107 -5.72 -7.85 -15.26
CA PRO A 107 -6.85 -7.88 -14.33
C PRO A 107 -7.59 -9.22 -14.34
N GLU A 108 -8.36 -9.48 -13.28
CA GLU A 108 -9.16 -10.71 -13.12
C GLU A 108 -10.21 -10.89 -14.24
N ASP A 109 -10.70 -9.79 -14.81
CA ASP A 109 -11.72 -9.79 -15.87
C ASP A 109 -11.20 -10.25 -17.25
N GLY A 110 -9.90 -10.57 -17.36
CA GLY A 110 -9.30 -11.14 -18.56
C GLY A 110 -8.88 -10.11 -19.62
N ARG A 111 -9.04 -8.81 -19.38
CA ARG A 111 -8.46 -7.77 -20.23
C ARG A 111 -6.91 -7.86 -20.22
N PRO A 112 -6.23 -7.35 -21.27
CA PRO A 112 -4.79 -7.17 -21.21
C PRO A 112 -4.41 -6.16 -20.11
N PRO A 113 -3.15 -6.18 -19.63
CA PRO A 113 -2.67 -5.12 -18.74
C PRO A 113 -2.66 -3.78 -19.47
N ALA A 114 -2.97 -2.69 -18.77
CA ALA A 114 -2.96 -1.34 -19.34
C ALA A 114 -1.52 -0.84 -19.61
N LEU A 115 -0.52 -1.37 -18.89
CA LEU A 115 0.90 -1.06 -19.13
C LEU A 115 1.72 -2.33 -19.37
N TRP A 116 2.70 -2.24 -20.27
CA TRP A 116 3.51 -3.39 -20.69
C TRP A 116 4.76 -3.63 -19.83
N TYR A 117 4.90 -2.95 -18.68
CA TYR A 117 6.08 -3.03 -17.80
C TYR A 117 6.14 -4.30 -16.93
N SER A 118 5.90 -5.45 -17.54
CA SER A 118 5.81 -6.76 -16.88
C SER A 118 7.07 -7.17 -16.09
N SER A 119 8.25 -6.68 -16.47
CA SER A 119 9.50 -6.92 -15.74
C SER A 119 9.49 -6.34 -14.31
N SER A 120 8.68 -5.33 -14.04
CA SER A 120 8.52 -4.73 -12.71
C SER A 120 7.74 -5.63 -11.74
N LEU A 121 6.86 -6.50 -12.25
CA LEU A 121 6.00 -7.36 -11.43
C LEU A 121 6.80 -8.39 -10.62
N GLY A 122 7.92 -8.89 -11.18
CA GLY A 122 8.82 -9.80 -10.49
C GLY A 122 9.73 -9.14 -9.44
N ASN A 123 9.74 -7.80 -9.34
CA ASN A 123 10.61 -7.06 -8.43
C ASN A 123 9.80 -6.21 -7.45
N PRO A 124 9.56 -6.70 -6.22
CA PRO A 124 8.77 -5.99 -5.20
C PRO A 124 9.29 -4.60 -4.82
N LYS A 125 10.58 -4.29 -5.05
CA LYS A 125 11.12 -2.94 -4.81
C LYS A 125 10.60 -1.89 -5.79
N SER A 126 10.14 -2.33 -6.97
CA SER A 126 9.56 -1.46 -7.99
C SER A 126 8.05 -1.27 -7.83
N TRP A 127 7.43 -1.98 -6.88
CA TRP A 127 5.99 -1.97 -6.70
C TRP A 127 5.48 -0.65 -6.14
N ARG A 128 4.38 -0.17 -6.71
CA ARG A 128 3.58 0.95 -6.23
C ARG A 128 2.48 0.38 -5.32
N ILE A 129 2.45 0.87 -4.10
CA ILE A 129 1.62 0.33 -3.01
C ILE A 129 0.84 1.50 -2.40
N ALA A 130 -0.48 1.42 -2.41
CA ALA A 130 -1.34 2.37 -1.72
C ALA A 130 -1.14 2.26 -0.19
N GLY A 131 -1.06 3.40 0.49
CA GLY A 131 -0.71 3.50 1.91
C GLY A 131 0.80 3.55 2.21
N LYS A 132 1.66 3.31 1.21
CA LYS A 132 3.12 3.37 1.37
C LYS A 132 3.81 4.30 0.36
N HIS A 133 3.52 4.11 -0.92
CA HIS A 133 4.13 4.86 -2.03
C HIS A 133 3.15 5.83 -2.68
N LEU A 134 1.86 5.49 -2.59
CA LEU A 134 0.72 6.29 -3.01
C LEU A 134 -0.18 6.50 -1.79
N THR A 135 -0.95 7.58 -1.81
CA THR A 135 -2.05 7.80 -0.86
C THR A 135 -3.01 6.62 -0.88
N HIS A 136 -3.46 6.18 0.31
CA HIS A 136 -4.48 5.16 0.43
C HIS A 136 -5.86 5.79 0.24
N THR A 137 -6.61 5.35 -0.77
CA THR A 137 -7.92 5.95 -1.12
C THR A 137 -9.10 5.12 -0.60
N GLY A 138 -8.86 4.08 0.20
CA GLY A 138 -9.94 3.27 0.76
C GLY A 138 -10.85 4.03 1.73
N HIS A 139 -10.43 5.20 2.23
CA HIS A 139 -11.31 6.10 2.97
C HIS A 139 -12.32 6.84 2.07
N LEU A 140 -12.04 6.98 0.77
CA LEU A 140 -12.94 7.61 -0.20
C LEU A 140 -13.96 6.61 -0.76
N ILE A 141 -13.47 5.46 -1.21
CA ILE A 141 -14.27 4.50 -1.99
C ILE A 141 -14.16 3.06 -1.48
N GLY A 142 -13.66 2.86 -0.25
CA GLY A 142 -13.62 1.53 0.38
C GLY A 142 -12.79 0.52 -0.42
N VAL A 143 -13.32 -0.69 -0.49
CA VAL A 143 -12.75 -1.84 -1.22
C VAL A 143 -13.21 -1.93 -2.67
N VAL A 144 -13.90 -0.91 -3.19
CA VAL A 144 -14.40 -0.91 -4.57
C VAL A 144 -13.24 -1.20 -5.52
N ASP A 145 -13.47 -2.20 -6.39
CA ASP A 145 -12.54 -2.59 -7.44
C ASP A 145 -11.14 -3.01 -6.94
N LEU A 146 -11.09 -3.59 -5.74
CA LEU A 146 -9.93 -4.38 -5.29
C LEU A 146 -10.20 -5.87 -5.53
N TRP A 147 -9.20 -6.59 -6.02
CA TRP A 147 -9.29 -8.02 -6.32
C TRP A 147 -8.07 -8.79 -5.77
N ASP A 148 -8.25 -10.09 -5.60
CA ASP A 148 -7.24 -10.99 -5.05
C ASP A 148 -6.32 -11.50 -6.18
N ALA A 149 -5.13 -10.91 -6.31
CA ALA A 149 -4.20 -11.22 -7.38
C ALA A 149 -3.14 -12.27 -7.02
N THR A 150 -3.35 -13.00 -5.93
CA THR A 150 -2.38 -13.97 -5.39
C THR A 150 -1.95 -14.98 -6.44
N THR A 151 -2.89 -15.55 -7.19
CA THR A 151 -2.59 -16.51 -8.26
C THR A 151 -1.99 -15.84 -9.50
N ALA A 152 -2.40 -14.61 -9.81
CA ALA A 152 -1.89 -13.87 -10.97
C ALA A 152 -0.41 -13.51 -10.78
N ILE A 153 -0.02 -12.99 -9.62
CA ILE A 153 1.35 -12.56 -9.36
C ILE A 153 2.35 -13.72 -9.28
N ALA A 154 1.87 -14.92 -8.91
CA ALA A 154 2.69 -16.14 -8.88
C ALA A 154 3.29 -16.48 -10.25
N ARG A 155 2.62 -16.12 -11.35
CA ARG A 155 3.12 -16.30 -12.73
C ARG A 155 4.37 -15.48 -13.03
N TYR A 156 4.62 -14.44 -12.24
CA TYR A 156 5.80 -13.57 -12.34
C TYR A 156 6.88 -13.93 -11.32
N GLY A 157 6.81 -15.13 -10.73
CA GLY A 157 7.82 -15.66 -9.82
C GLY A 157 7.70 -15.18 -8.37
N VAL A 158 6.60 -14.51 -8.02
CA VAL A 158 6.38 -13.97 -6.67
C VAL A 158 5.30 -14.78 -5.95
N THR A 159 5.70 -15.53 -4.93
CA THR A 159 4.76 -16.26 -4.07
C THR A 159 4.53 -15.46 -2.79
N VAL A 160 3.30 -14.97 -2.65
CA VAL A 160 2.81 -14.35 -1.42
C VAL A 160 1.56 -15.07 -0.98
N PRO A 161 1.25 -15.11 0.32
CA PRO A 161 0.05 -15.73 0.82
C PRO A 161 -1.21 -15.01 0.30
N ARG A 162 -1.28 -13.68 0.37
CA ARG A 162 -2.34 -12.90 -0.29
C ARG A 162 -1.82 -11.60 -0.86
N LEU A 163 -2.43 -11.16 -1.95
CA LEU A 163 -2.15 -9.88 -2.56
C LEU A 163 -3.44 -9.22 -3.05
N TRP A 164 -3.81 -8.10 -2.44
CA TRP A 164 -4.85 -7.24 -2.98
C TRP A 164 -4.27 -6.29 -4.00
N VAL A 165 -4.95 -6.15 -5.13
CA VAL A 165 -4.55 -5.28 -6.24
C VAL A 165 -5.75 -4.47 -6.69
N ALA A 166 -5.52 -3.21 -7.04
CA ALA A 166 -6.51 -2.36 -7.68
C ALA A 166 -6.84 -2.87 -9.09
N SER A 167 -8.09 -2.73 -9.52
CA SER A 167 -8.43 -2.77 -10.94
C SER A 167 -7.67 -1.67 -11.70
N PRO A 168 -7.57 -1.76 -13.03
CA PRO A 168 -6.93 -0.70 -13.82
C PRO A 168 -7.56 0.67 -13.56
N GLU A 169 -8.89 0.75 -13.49
CA GLU A 169 -9.62 1.98 -13.16
C GLU A 169 -9.25 2.48 -11.75
N ARG A 170 -9.26 1.59 -10.75
CA ARG A 170 -8.92 1.96 -9.37
C ARG A 170 -7.47 2.42 -9.25
N ALA A 171 -6.57 1.82 -10.01
CA ALA A 171 -5.17 2.18 -10.05
C ALA A 171 -4.93 3.58 -10.64
N VAL A 172 -5.68 3.94 -11.69
CA VAL A 172 -5.68 5.30 -12.25
C VAL A 172 -6.29 6.29 -11.26
N PHE A 173 -7.43 5.96 -10.65
CA PHE A 173 -8.03 6.79 -9.60
C PHE A 173 -7.06 7.10 -8.47
N ASP A 174 -6.35 6.09 -7.96
CA ASP A 174 -5.36 6.28 -6.90
C ASP A 174 -4.17 7.15 -7.34
N LEU A 175 -3.70 7.01 -8.58
CA LEU A 175 -2.64 7.86 -9.13
C LEU A 175 -3.08 9.32 -9.19
N LEU A 176 -4.31 9.56 -9.65
CA LEU A 176 -4.90 10.88 -9.79
C LEU A 176 -5.11 11.56 -8.44
N ILE A 177 -5.68 10.85 -7.47
CA ILE A 177 -5.81 11.38 -6.10
C ILE A 177 -4.42 11.70 -5.51
N ASP A 178 -3.47 10.78 -5.61
CA ASP A 178 -2.14 10.98 -5.03
C ASP A 178 -1.37 12.15 -5.66
N HIS A 179 -1.42 12.31 -6.98
CA HIS A 179 -0.64 13.35 -7.66
C HIS A 179 -1.39 14.67 -7.73
N CYS A 180 -2.62 14.67 -8.25
CA CYS A 180 -3.36 15.91 -8.51
C CYS A 180 -3.90 16.53 -7.23
N GLU A 181 -4.53 15.74 -6.35
CA GLU A 181 -5.14 16.24 -5.11
C GLU A 181 -4.09 16.39 -4.01
N ILE A 182 -3.38 15.31 -3.66
CA ILE A 182 -2.52 15.29 -2.47
C ILE A 182 -1.19 16.01 -2.71
N LYS A 183 -0.55 15.79 -3.86
CA LYS A 183 0.76 16.40 -4.17
C LYS A 183 0.64 17.71 -4.96
N GLY A 184 -0.51 18.00 -5.57
CA GLY A 184 -0.69 19.15 -6.45
C GLY A 184 0.23 19.14 -7.68
N LYS A 185 0.52 17.95 -8.23
CA LYS A 185 1.43 17.71 -9.37
C LYS A 185 0.73 16.89 -10.45
N THR A 186 1.27 16.94 -11.66
CA THR A 186 0.85 16.05 -12.75
C THR A 186 1.26 14.60 -12.47
N VAL A 187 0.49 13.65 -13.02
CA VAL A 187 0.83 12.23 -12.98
C VAL A 187 2.05 11.99 -13.87
N PRO A 188 3.16 11.44 -13.34
CA PRO A 188 4.36 11.24 -14.13
C PRO A 188 4.28 9.97 -14.99
N ASN A 189 4.72 10.06 -16.24
CA ASN A 189 4.97 8.92 -17.15
C ASN A 189 3.76 8.04 -17.49
N VAL A 190 2.54 8.50 -17.21
CA VAL A 190 1.30 7.84 -17.64
C VAL A 190 0.32 8.94 -18.07
N GLN A 191 -0.07 8.91 -19.33
CA GLN A 191 -1.10 9.79 -19.90
C GLN A 191 -2.41 9.01 -20.08
N ALA A 192 -3.53 9.73 -20.20
CA ALA A 192 -4.83 9.11 -20.45
C ALA A 192 -4.83 8.25 -21.73
N SER A 193 -4.24 8.76 -22.81
CA SER A 193 -4.11 8.07 -24.11
C SER A 193 -3.20 6.84 -24.09
N ASP A 194 -2.39 6.66 -23.05
CA ASP A 194 -1.57 5.45 -22.90
C ASP A 194 -2.39 4.25 -22.40
N VAL A 195 -3.58 4.49 -21.85
CA VAL A 195 -4.34 3.49 -21.10
C VAL A 195 -5.83 3.46 -21.43
N ASP A 196 -6.35 4.37 -22.25
CA ASP A 196 -7.80 4.54 -22.53
C ASP A 196 -8.42 3.41 -23.38
N ASP A 197 -7.59 2.60 -24.02
CA ASP A 197 -7.99 1.39 -24.74
C ASP A 197 -8.34 0.22 -23.79
N VAL A 198 -7.79 0.25 -22.57
CA VAL A 198 -8.01 -0.79 -21.53
C VAL A 198 -8.80 -0.24 -20.35
N VAL A 199 -8.55 1.00 -19.92
CA VAL A 199 -9.09 1.61 -18.71
C VAL A 199 -10.33 2.44 -19.03
N SER A 200 -11.43 2.18 -18.31
CA SER A 200 -12.63 3.00 -18.41
C SER A 200 -12.45 4.35 -17.68
N LEU A 201 -11.97 5.37 -18.40
CA LEU A 201 -11.79 6.72 -17.85
C LEU A 201 -13.12 7.37 -17.43
N SER A 202 -14.24 7.02 -18.06
CA SER A 202 -15.58 7.45 -17.65
C SER A 202 -15.95 6.93 -16.27
N ARG A 203 -15.55 5.70 -15.92
CA ARG A 203 -15.76 5.14 -14.58
C ARG A 203 -14.88 5.82 -13.53
N VAL A 204 -13.64 6.15 -13.88
CA VAL A 204 -12.75 6.94 -13.02
C VAL A 204 -13.37 8.32 -12.75
N ALA A 205 -13.88 9.00 -13.78
CA ALA A 205 -14.56 10.28 -13.62
C ALA A 205 -15.78 10.19 -12.70
N GLN A 206 -16.60 9.13 -12.83
CA GLN A 206 -17.74 8.91 -11.93
C GLN A 206 -17.33 8.79 -10.45
N TRP A 207 -16.21 8.12 -10.15
CA TRP A 207 -15.71 8.06 -8.77
C TRP A 207 -15.19 9.41 -8.28
N VAL A 208 -14.57 10.20 -9.15
CA VAL A 208 -14.14 11.57 -8.81
C VAL A 208 -15.35 12.44 -8.48
N ASP A 209 -16.41 12.38 -9.29
CA ASP A 209 -17.65 13.12 -9.05
C ASP A 209 -18.33 12.67 -7.74
N MET A 210 -18.35 11.36 -7.46
CA MET A 210 -18.86 10.83 -6.19
C MET A 210 -18.05 11.35 -4.98
N CYS A 211 -16.75 11.58 -5.16
CA CYS A 211 -15.86 12.07 -4.10
C CYS A 211 -15.77 13.60 -4.06
N GLU A 212 -16.44 14.34 -4.96
CA GLU A 212 -16.34 15.80 -5.10
C GLU A 212 -16.39 16.57 -3.76
N PRO A 213 -17.30 16.24 -2.80
CA PRO A 213 -17.35 16.95 -1.51
C PRO A 213 -16.08 16.84 -0.66
N PHE A 214 -15.21 15.88 -0.95
CA PHE A 214 -13.98 15.58 -0.20
C PHE A 214 -12.71 16.03 -0.92
N LEU A 215 -12.83 16.54 -2.15
CA LEU A 215 -11.69 16.92 -2.99
C LEU A 215 -11.60 18.43 -3.16
N SER A 216 -10.39 18.95 -3.30
CA SER A 216 -10.20 20.36 -3.62
C SER A 216 -10.64 20.67 -5.06
N GLN A 217 -11.15 21.88 -5.28
CA GLN A 217 -11.51 22.36 -6.62
C GLN A 217 -10.32 22.32 -7.59
N LYS A 218 -9.11 22.60 -7.08
CA LYS A 218 -7.87 22.53 -7.86
C LYS A 218 -7.54 21.08 -8.25
N GLY A 219 -7.65 20.14 -7.30
CA GLY A 219 -7.42 18.72 -7.57
C GLY A 219 -8.42 18.18 -8.58
N ILE A 220 -9.72 18.48 -8.42
CA ILE A 220 -10.77 18.10 -9.38
C ILE A 220 -10.44 18.63 -10.79
N ALA A 221 -10.09 19.91 -10.91
CA ALA A 221 -9.73 20.50 -12.20
C ALA A 221 -8.54 19.79 -12.85
N SER A 222 -7.47 19.55 -12.08
CA SER A 222 -6.28 18.85 -12.58
C SER A 222 -6.56 17.39 -12.96
N ILE A 223 -7.45 16.71 -12.23
CA ILE A 223 -7.87 15.34 -12.54
C ILE A 223 -8.67 15.31 -13.85
N ARG A 224 -9.61 16.24 -14.03
CA ARG A 224 -10.42 16.32 -15.26
C ARG A 224 -9.57 16.64 -16.48
N GLU A 225 -8.64 17.56 -16.34
CA GLU A 225 -7.69 17.90 -17.40
C GLU A 225 -6.83 16.69 -17.81
N TRP A 226 -6.40 15.87 -16.84
CA TRP A 226 -5.69 14.62 -17.16
C TRP A 226 -6.60 13.61 -17.89
N ILE A 227 -7.85 13.43 -17.44
CA ILE A 227 -8.82 12.50 -18.06
C ILE A 227 -9.18 12.90 -19.49
N GLU A 228 -9.31 14.20 -19.76
CA GLU A 228 -9.63 14.74 -21.08
C GLU A 228 -8.45 14.69 -22.07
N GLY A 229 -7.28 14.25 -21.60
CA GLY A 229 -6.07 14.12 -22.43
C GLY A 229 -5.41 15.47 -22.72
N GLY A 230 -5.39 16.38 -21.75
CA GLY A 230 -4.74 17.70 -21.90
C GLY A 230 -3.31 17.60 -22.44
N ASP A 231 -2.97 18.46 -23.40
CA ASP A 231 -1.63 18.59 -23.96
C ASP A 231 -0.66 19.09 -22.87
N TRP A 232 0.21 18.20 -22.37
CA TRP A 232 1.28 18.54 -21.42
C TRP A 232 2.67 18.21 -21.98
#